data_AF-A0A0D9YCN1-F1
#
_entry.id   AF-A0A0D9YCN1-F1
#
_cell.length_a   1.000
_cell.length_b   1.000
_cell.length_c   1.000
_cell.angle_alpha   90.00
_cell.angle_beta   90.00
_cell.angle_gamma   90.00
#
_symmetry.space_group_name_H-M   'P 1'
#
loop_
_entity.id
_entity.type
_entity.pdbx_description
1 polymer ?
#
loop_
_entity_poly.entity_id
_entity_poly.type
_entity_poly.pdbx_seq_one_letter_code
_entity_poly.pdbx_strand_id
1 'polypeptide(L)'
;MGLVHRKKPDNSLPAAGPPREEISHSESATRRRRDFFFFFLLLLLTSAAARRSASRRPDGAARAGSTRPALALEKAPVSREAAAQRSRSPLLIRGVAQRGAVPEEMQRLGDFRLPPFFNYPPYFTLQPVRETREKQVQLWKDLILDYCRSQKLYIISLEEDFPLFSNPKIERSLSHEAKEVFLAALVNEGRAEWMDKGHKKCLILWLRIQDWANYILNFVKDNGLEDSVMTVEEIRSGIETHGTELAGIDRGVLMRALKLLEQKGKAAIFKGTSADDEGVKFSA
;
A
#
# COMPACT_ATOMS: atom_id res chain seq x y z
N MET A 1 -74.30 9.89 12.04
CA MET A 1 -73.25 10.65 11.33
C MET A 1 -71.91 10.32 11.99
N GLY A 2 -70.92 9.82 11.24
CA GLY A 2 -69.59 9.49 11.77
C GLY A 2 -68.54 10.51 11.34
N LEU A 3 -67.82 11.11 12.29
CA LEU A 3 -66.75 12.07 12.03
C LEU A 3 -65.39 11.36 12.01
N VAL A 4 -64.92 11.02 10.80
CA VAL A 4 -63.60 10.39 10.61
C VAL A 4 -62.51 11.47 10.67
N HIS A 5 -61.73 11.51 11.76
CA HIS A 5 -60.52 12.32 11.84
C HIS A 5 -59.43 11.77 10.91
N ARG A 6 -59.19 12.46 9.79
CA ARG A 6 -58.03 12.21 8.93
C ARG A 6 -56.75 12.68 9.63
N LYS A 7 -55.94 11.75 10.12
CA LYS A 7 -54.57 12.02 10.58
C LYS A 7 -53.73 12.51 9.40
N LYS A 8 -52.98 13.60 9.56
CA LYS A 8 -51.98 14.03 8.56
C LYS A 8 -50.84 13.00 8.49
N PRO A 9 -50.20 12.78 7.33
CA PRO A 9 -48.89 12.14 7.28
C PRO A 9 -47.83 13.11 7.80
N ASP A 10 -46.96 12.64 8.71
CA ASP A 10 -45.72 13.35 9.04
C ASP A 10 -44.73 13.15 7.88
N ASN A 11 -44.27 14.26 7.31
CA ASN A 11 -43.34 14.26 6.18
C ASN A 11 -41.92 14.65 6.63
N SER A 12 -41.44 14.00 7.69
CA SER A 12 -40.09 14.17 8.21
C SER A 12 -39.09 13.35 7.38
N LEU A 13 -38.47 13.99 6.39
CA LEU A 13 -37.28 13.45 5.71
C LEU A 13 -36.19 13.16 6.76
N PRO A 14 -35.52 11.98 6.74
CA PRO A 14 -34.36 11.76 7.58
C PRO A 14 -33.24 12.73 7.16
N ALA A 15 -32.63 13.40 8.13
CA ALA A 15 -31.50 14.29 7.87
C ALA A 15 -30.32 13.48 7.32
N ALA A 16 -29.78 13.89 6.17
CA ALA A 16 -28.61 13.24 5.60
C ALA A 16 -27.42 13.38 6.56
N GLY A 17 -26.91 12.24 7.05
CA GLY A 17 -25.71 12.20 7.88
C GLY A 17 -24.48 12.73 7.12
N PRO A 18 -23.49 13.32 7.81
CA PRO A 18 -22.29 13.85 7.16
C PRO A 18 -21.49 12.71 6.51
N PRO A 19 -20.90 12.91 5.31
CA PRO A 19 -20.11 11.90 4.62
C PRO A 19 -18.82 11.60 5.40
N ARG A 20 -18.81 10.49 6.14
CA ARG A 20 -17.72 10.15 7.09
C ARG A 20 -16.48 9.51 6.46
N GLU A 21 -16.53 9.06 5.20
CA GLU A 21 -15.46 8.24 4.62
C GLU A 21 -14.52 8.96 3.64
N GLU A 22 -15.01 9.88 2.80
CA GLU A 22 -14.21 10.51 1.73
C GLU A 22 -12.93 11.20 2.24
N ILE A 23 -13.03 11.84 3.42
CA ILE A 23 -11.91 12.54 4.06
C ILE A 23 -10.71 11.59 4.25
N SER A 24 -10.96 10.39 4.78
CA SER A 24 -9.91 9.39 5.08
C SER A 24 -9.16 8.93 3.83
N HIS A 25 -9.88 8.74 2.71
CA HIS A 25 -9.28 8.39 1.42
C HIS A 25 -8.51 9.56 0.80
N SER A 26 -8.99 10.81 0.97
CA SER A 26 -8.32 12.02 0.47
C SER A 26 -6.96 12.26 1.15
N GLU A 27 -6.90 12.10 2.48
CA GLU A 27 -5.66 12.24 3.25
C GLU A 27 -4.67 11.10 2.94
N SER A 28 -5.16 9.87 2.85
CA SER A 28 -4.35 8.68 2.51
C SER A 28 -3.76 8.76 1.10
N ALA A 29 -4.50 9.30 0.13
CA ALA A 29 -3.98 9.58 -1.21
C ALA A 29 -2.94 10.72 -1.19
N THR A 30 -3.16 11.78 -0.42
CA THR A 30 -2.26 12.93 -0.30
C THR A 30 -0.94 12.55 0.39
N ARG A 31 -1.00 11.78 1.48
CA ARG A 31 0.15 11.18 2.16
C ARG A 31 0.97 10.33 1.20
N ARG A 32 0.33 9.40 0.47
CA ARG A 32 1.02 8.52 -0.49
C ARG A 32 1.67 9.28 -1.65
N ARG A 33 1.05 10.35 -2.17
CA ARG A 33 1.71 11.24 -3.15
C ARG A 33 2.98 11.87 -2.59
N ARG A 34 2.94 12.36 -1.34
CA ARG A 34 4.10 12.95 -0.64
C ARG A 34 5.20 11.93 -0.36
N ASP A 35 4.85 10.76 0.15
CA ASP A 35 5.83 9.70 0.45
C ASP A 35 6.45 9.10 -0.83
N PHE A 36 5.71 9.04 -1.94
CA PHE A 36 6.29 8.72 -3.25
C PHE A 36 7.23 9.81 -3.77
N PHE A 37 6.87 11.10 -3.65
CA PHE A 37 7.76 12.19 -4.02
C PHE A 37 9.10 12.12 -3.25
N PHE A 38 9.04 11.83 -1.95
CA PHE A 38 10.26 11.58 -1.16
C PHE A 38 11.03 10.33 -1.63
N PHE A 39 10.36 9.20 -1.85
CA PHE A 39 10.99 7.98 -2.39
C PHE A 39 11.74 8.24 -3.71
N PHE A 40 11.09 8.94 -4.65
CA PHE A 40 11.66 9.34 -5.94
C PHE A 40 12.86 10.30 -5.77
N LEU A 41 12.74 11.32 -4.93
CA LEU A 41 13.81 12.28 -4.66
C LEU A 41 15.04 11.61 -4.04
N LEU A 42 14.86 10.72 -3.05
CA LEU A 42 15.95 9.95 -2.44
C LEU A 42 16.65 9.05 -3.49
N LEU A 43 15.89 8.44 -4.40
CA LEU A 43 16.47 7.62 -5.46
C LEU A 43 17.26 8.45 -6.50
N LEU A 44 16.81 9.67 -6.82
CA LEU A 44 17.60 10.60 -7.64
C LEU A 44 18.90 11.03 -6.95
N LEU A 45 18.84 11.37 -5.66
CA LEU A 45 20.02 11.81 -4.88
C LEU A 45 21.08 10.70 -4.76
N THR A 46 20.65 9.48 -4.45
CA THR A 46 21.54 8.31 -4.35
C THR A 46 22.14 7.92 -5.71
N SER A 47 21.35 7.98 -6.79
CA SER A 47 21.82 7.79 -8.17
C SER A 47 22.80 8.89 -8.65
N ALA A 48 22.66 10.12 -8.15
CA ALA A 48 23.61 11.21 -8.40
C ALA A 48 24.91 11.04 -7.59
N ALA A 49 24.81 10.59 -6.33
CA ALA A 49 25.96 10.30 -5.48
C ALA A 49 26.81 9.16 -6.07
N ALA A 50 26.19 8.05 -6.49
CA ALA A 50 26.88 6.92 -7.13
C ALA A 50 27.66 7.36 -8.38
N ARG A 51 27.06 8.21 -9.22
CA ARG A 51 27.74 8.77 -10.42
C ARG A 51 28.91 9.68 -10.06
N ARG A 52 28.80 10.51 -9.02
CA ARG A 52 29.90 11.35 -8.52
C ARG A 52 31.06 10.51 -7.95
N SER A 53 30.77 9.43 -7.25
CA SER A 53 31.80 8.49 -6.77
C SER A 53 32.50 7.77 -7.92
N ALA A 54 31.76 7.32 -8.93
CA ALA A 54 32.34 6.69 -10.13
C ALA A 54 33.28 7.62 -10.91
N SER A 55 33.01 8.93 -10.93
CA SER A 55 33.89 9.94 -11.52
C SER A 55 35.15 10.28 -10.70
N ARG A 56 35.32 9.72 -9.50
CA ARG A 56 36.49 9.94 -8.62
C ARG A 56 37.33 8.67 -8.47
N ARG A 57 37.92 8.20 -9.57
CA ARG A 57 39.10 7.32 -9.51
C ARG A 57 40.36 8.17 -9.26
N PRO A 58 41.31 7.71 -8.44
CA PRO A 58 42.57 8.43 -8.22
C PRO A 58 43.62 8.04 -9.28
N ASP A 59 43.97 8.97 -10.16
CA ASP A 59 45.22 8.87 -10.95
C ASP A 59 46.39 9.26 -10.05
N GLY A 60 47.17 8.27 -9.57
CA GLY A 60 48.28 8.57 -8.65
C GLY A 60 49.01 7.36 -8.03
N ALA A 61 49.78 6.62 -8.83
CA ALA A 61 50.84 5.73 -8.33
C ALA A 61 51.98 5.63 -9.37
N ALA A 62 53.24 5.74 -8.95
CA ALA A 62 54.37 5.83 -9.87
C ALA A 62 55.67 5.14 -9.40
N ARG A 63 56.33 4.48 -10.37
CA ARG A 63 57.76 4.09 -10.44
C ARG A 63 58.38 3.11 -9.42
N ALA A 64 58.70 1.91 -9.91
CA ALA A 64 60.07 1.37 -10.10
C ALA A 64 60.00 0.10 -10.99
N GLY A 65 60.99 -0.33 -11.80
CA GLY A 65 62.25 0.28 -12.24
C GLY A 65 63.12 -0.73 -13.04
N SER A 66 63.77 -0.31 -14.14
CA SER A 66 64.64 -1.12 -15.04
C SER A 66 63.92 -2.23 -15.86
N THR A 67 64.35 -2.72 -17.05
CA THR A 67 65.58 -2.55 -17.86
C THR A 67 65.22 -2.46 -19.38
N ARG A 68 66.16 -2.12 -20.27
CA ARG A 68 66.04 -1.97 -21.77
C ARG A 68 66.99 -2.97 -22.49
N PRO A 69 67.06 -3.09 -23.85
CA PRO A 69 66.35 -2.42 -24.96
C PRO A 69 65.55 -3.48 -25.83
N ALA A 70 65.32 -3.47 -27.16
CA ALA A 70 65.68 -2.62 -28.33
C ALA A 70 64.74 -2.86 -29.55
N LEU A 71 64.75 -1.93 -30.54
CA LEU A 71 64.27 -2.05 -31.95
C LEU A 71 62.75 -2.32 -32.18
N ALA A 72 62.09 -1.84 -33.24
CA ALA A 72 62.52 -1.09 -34.44
C ALA A 72 61.53 0.07 -34.82
N LEU A 73 61.58 0.53 -36.08
CA LEU A 73 60.83 1.64 -36.73
C LEU A 73 59.28 1.40 -36.72
N GLU A 74 58.37 2.38 -36.88
CA GLU A 74 58.28 3.37 -37.98
C GLU A 74 57.71 4.78 -37.60
N LYS A 75 57.15 5.55 -38.56
CA LYS A 75 57.16 7.03 -38.56
C LYS A 75 55.79 7.75 -38.43
N ALA A 76 55.92 9.04 -38.08
CA ALA A 76 54.97 10.18 -38.11
C ALA A 76 54.20 10.34 -39.45
N PRO A 77 53.13 11.19 -39.57
CA PRO A 77 52.79 12.41 -38.81
C PRO A 77 51.40 12.41 -38.13
N VAL A 78 51.05 13.24 -37.14
CA VAL A 78 51.36 14.66 -36.82
C VAL A 78 50.69 15.69 -37.75
N SER A 79 49.44 16.05 -37.42
CA SER A 79 48.86 17.35 -37.78
C SER A 79 48.50 18.10 -36.51
N ARG A 80 48.92 19.36 -36.41
CA ARG A 80 48.81 20.19 -35.20
C ARG A 80 48.40 21.59 -35.62
N GLU A 81 47.18 21.99 -35.31
CA GLU A 81 46.72 23.36 -35.50
C GLU A 81 45.87 23.79 -34.29
N ALA A 82 45.86 25.09 -33.99
CA ALA A 82 45.55 25.59 -32.64
C ALA A 82 44.68 26.85 -32.64
N ALA A 83 44.00 27.04 -31.49
CA ALA A 83 43.53 28.31 -30.96
C ALA A 83 42.66 29.22 -31.88
N ALA A 84 41.35 29.12 -31.71
CA ALA A 84 40.41 30.18 -32.10
C ALA A 84 39.29 30.37 -31.05
N GLN A 85 39.63 30.98 -29.91
CA GLN A 85 38.61 31.45 -28.96
C GLN A 85 37.87 32.65 -29.55
N ARG A 86 36.59 32.50 -29.87
CA ARG A 86 35.66 33.63 -30.02
C ARG A 86 34.33 33.34 -29.32
N SER A 87 33.91 34.26 -28.48
CA SER A 87 32.65 34.19 -27.75
C SER A 87 31.45 34.24 -28.71
N ARG A 88 30.50 33.33 -28.53
CA ARG A 88 29.12 33.50 -28.97
C ARG A 88 28.18 33.08 -27.83
N SER A 89 27.26 33.97 -27.50
CA SER A 89 26.26 33.79 -26.43
C SER A 89 25.36 32.58 -26.70
N PRO A 90 24.80 31.94 -25.65
CA PRO A 90 23.95 30.77 -25.83
C PRO A 90 22.70 31.11 -26.65
N LEU A 91 22.46 30.35 -27.73
CA LEU A 91 21.25 30.46 -28.53
C LEU A 91 20.04 29.92 -27.77
N LEU A 92 18.89 30.58 -27.94
CA LEU A 92 17.60 30.09 -27.44
C LEU A 92 17.21 28.79 -28.14
N ILE A 93 17.25 27.66 -27.42
CA ILE A 93 16.37 26.53 -27.72
C ILE A 93 15.00 26.83 -27.09
N ARG A 94 14.24 27.70 -27.75
CA ARG A 94 12.86 28.04 -27.38
C ARG A 94 11.90 27.07 -28.09
N GLY A 95 11.42 26.07 -27.36
CA GLY A 95 10.31 25.22 -27.79
C GLY A 95 10.67 23.76 -28.07
N VAL A 96 10.61 22.94 -27.02
CA VAL A 96 9.69 21.80 -27.10
C VAL A 96 8.40 22.28 -26.45
N ALA A 97 7.28 22.16 -27.16
CA ALA A 97 6.00 22.70 -26.69
C ALA A 97 5.55 22.02 -25.38
N GLN A 98 4.62 22.67 -24.68
CA GLN A 98 3.81 22.02 -23.66
C GLN A 98 3.13 20.79 -24.29
N ARG A 99 3.66 19.59 -24.01
CA ARG A 99 2.83 18.38 -24.11
C ARG A 99 1.75 18.58 -23.05
N GLY A 100 0.53 18.85 -23.51
CA GLY A 100 -0.64 18.86 -22.63
C GLY A 100 -0.63 17.58 -21.82
N ALA A 101 -0.83 17.70 -20.51
CA ALA A 101 -0.88 16.54 -19.63
C ALA A 101 -2.14 15.74 -19.97
N VAL A 102 -2.01 14.80 -20.91
CA VAL A 102 -2.96 13.70 -21.09
C VAL A 102 -3.17 13.11 -19.71
N PRO A 103 -4.40 13.05 -19.17
CA PRO A 103 -4.64 12.51 -17.85
C PRO A 103 -4.05 11.11 -17.78
N GLU A 104 -3.02 10.92 -16.95
CA GLU A 104 -2.27 9.67 -16.91
C GLU A 104 -3.24 8.54 -16.54
N GLU A 105 -3.48 7.64 -17.49
CA GLU A 105 -4.61 6.72 -17.38
C GLU A 105 -4.39 5.78 -16.19
N MET A 106 -5.21 6.02 -15.16
CA MET A 106 -5.06 5.44 -13.84
C MET A 106 -5.40 3.95 -13.90
N GLN A 107 -4.34 3.15 -14.00
CA GLN A 107 -4.39 1.69 -14.02
C GLN A 107 -5.25 1.16 -12.86
N ARG A 108 -5.96 0.05 -13.10
CA ARG A 108 -6.82 -0.57 -12.10
C ARG A 108 -6.60 -2.07 -12.00
N LEU A 109 -7.05 -2.63 -10.88
CA LEU A 109 -7.23 -4.06 -10.66
C LEU A 109 -8.70 -4.25 -10.25
N GLY A 110 -9.55 -4.67 -11.20
CA GLY A 110 -10.99 -4.49 -11.05
C GLY A 110 -11.33 -3.01 -10.89
N ASP A 111 -12.14 -2.68 -9.89
CA ASP A 111 -12.47 -1.29 -9.54
C ASP A 111 -11.39 -0.57 -8.73
N PHE A 112 -10.44 -1.30 -8.13
CA PHE A 112 -9.38 -0.69 -7.33
C PHE A 112 -8.42 0.13 -8.20
N ARG A 113 -8.33 1.43 -7.92
CA ARG A 113 -7.45 2.36 -8.63
C ARG A 113 -6.04 2.29 -8.09
N LEU A 114 -5.09 1.84 -8.91
CA LEU A 114 -3.69 1.80 -8.54
C LEU A 114 -3.09 3.22 -8.48
N PRO A 115 -2.21 3.50 -7.51
CA PRO A 115 -1.53 4.78 -7.43
C PRO A 115 -0.50 4.93 -8.56
N PRO A 116 -0.21 6.14 -9.07
CA PRO A 116 0.72 6.35 -10.18
C PRO A 116 2.12 5.72 -9.98
N PHE A 117 2.60 5.67 -8.73
CA PHE A 117 3.89 5.04 -8.39
C PHE A 117 3.96 3.53 -8.66
N PHE A 118 2.82 2.86 -8.81
CA PHE A 118 2.77 1.46 -9.24
C PHE A 118 3.29 1.27 -10.67
N ASN A 119 3.41 2.34 -11.47
CA ASN A 119 4.05 2.34 -12.79
C ASN A 119 5.53 2.82 -12.76
N TYR A 120 6.15 2.90 -11.59
CA TYR A 120 7.56 3.29 -11.45
C TYR A 120 8.48 2.06 -11.24
N PRO A 121 9.30 1.62 -12.22
CA PRO A 121 10.01 0.34 -12.14
C PRO A 121 10.89 0.09 -10.91
N PRO A 122 11.59 1.09 -10.33
CA PRO A 122 12.33 0.90 -9.07
C PRO A 122 11.48 0.58 -7.84
N TYR A 123 10.17 0.85 -7.88
CA TYR A 123 9.25 0.50 -6.78
C TYR A 123 9.17 -1.01 -6.53
N PHE A 124 9.40 -1.82 -7.58
CA PHE A 124 9.41 -3.29 -7.54
C PHE A 124 10.78 -3.91 -7.25
N THR A 125 11.81 -3.08 -7.00
CA THR A 125 13.16 -3.57 -6.68
C THR A 125 13.52 -3.10 -5.27
N LEU A 126 13.83 -4.03 -4.36
CA LEU A 126 14.13 -3.70 -2.96
C LEU A 126 15.32 -2.74 -2.89
N GLN A 127 15.12 -1.54 -2.35
CA GLN A 127 16.13 -0.49 -2.42
C GLN A 127 17.32 -0.76 -1.47
N PRO A 128 18.57 -0.59 -1.92
CA PRO A 128 19.75 -0.88 -1.10
C PRO A 128 19.98 0.18 -0.01
N VAL A 129 19.57 1.43 -0.26
CA VAL A 129 19.73 2.55 0.67
C VAL A 129 18.61 2.55 1.70
N ARG A 130 18.98 2.60 2.99
CA ARG A 130 18.06 2.45 4.13
C ARG A 130 16.86 3.39 4.07
N GLU A 131 17.09 4.70 4.00
CA GLU A 131 16.03 5.72 4.00
C GLU A 131 15.06 5.55 2.83
N THR A 132 15.58 5.21 1.65
CA THR A 132 14.78 4.96 0.44
C THR A 132 13.93 3.71 0.59
N ARG A 133 14.49 2.66 1.21
CA ARG A 133 13.78 1.41 1.54
C ARG A 133 12.73 1.61 2.63
N GLU A 134 12.97 2.43 3.65
CA GLU A 134 11.96 2.78 4.66
C GLU A 134 10.75 3.47 4.02
N LYS A 135 10.96 4.38 3.06
CA LYS A 135 9.87 4.96 2.24
C LYS A 135 9.20 3.95 1.31
N GLN A 136 9.98 3.04 0.70
CA GLN A 136 9.44 1.95 -0.13
C GLN A 136 8.49 1.04 0.66
N VAL A 137 8.94 0.58 1.83
CA VAL A 137 8.18 -0.26 2.75
C VAL A 137 6.88 0.44 3.17
N GLN A 138 6.94 1.74 3.51
CA GLN A 138 5.73 2.50 3.86
C GLN A 138 4.70 2.51 2.73
N LEU A 139 5.11 2.77 1.49
CA LEU A 139 4.24 2.77 0.33
C LEU A 139 3.63 1.38 0.04
N TRP A 140 4.42 0.30 0.20
CA TRP A 140 3.92 -1.07 0.04
C TRP A 140 2.92 -1.45 1.12
N LYS A 141 3.18 -1.15 2.40
CA LYS A 141 2.21 -1.39 3.49
C LYS A 141 0.88 -0.69 3.21
N ASP A 142 0.91 0.61 2.88
CA ASP A 142 -0.30 1.40 2.62
C ASP A 142 -1.06 0.92 1.36
N LEU A 143 -0.36 0.41 0.35
CA LEU A 143 -0.99 -0.15 -0.85
C LEU A 143 -1.61 -1.53 -0.60
N ILE A 144 -0.90 -2.41 0.12
CA ILE A 144 -1.37 -3.76 0.45
C ILE A 144 -2.62 -3.69 1.33
N LEU A 145 -2.58 -2.89 2.41
CA LEU A 145 -3.69 -2.78 3.35
C LEU A 145 -4.98 -2.26 2.69
N ASP A 146 -4.88 -1.24 1.84
CA ASP A 146 -6.05 -0.68 1.14
C ASP A 146 -6.58 -1.59 0.04
N TYR A 147 -5.71 -2.30 -0.69
CA TYR A 147 -6.15 -3.28 -1.69
C TYR A 147 -6.88 -4.44 -1.01
N CYS A 148 -6.28 -5.03 0.04
CA CYS A 148 -6.90 -6.07 0.86
C CYS A 148 -8.25 -5.62 1.44
N ARG A 149 -8.33 -4.40 2.00
CA ARG A 149 -9.59 -3.80 2.46
C ARG A 149 -10.64 -3.73 1.35
N SER A 150 -10.27 -3.18 0.18
CA SER A 150 -11.21 -2.97 -0.94
C SER A 150 -11.73 -4.26 -1.56
N GLN A 151 -10.93 -5.33 -1.57
CA GLN A 151 -11.27 -6.63 -2.15
C GLN A 151 -11.70 -7.66 -1.09
N LYS A 152 -11.78 -7.26 0.20
CA LYS A 152 -11.95 -8.13 1.38
C LYS A 152 -10.98 -9.33 1.44
N LEU A 153 -9.76 -9.16 0.92
CA LEU A 153 -8.74 -10.22 0.84
C LEU A 153 -7.91 -10.28 2.13
N TYR A 154 -8.29 -11.17 3.04
CA TYR A 154 -7.62 -11.34 4.34
C TYR A 154 -6.32 -12.15 4.30
N ILE A 155 -6.03 -12.95 3.27
CA ILE A 155 -4.85 -13.82 3.23
C ILE A 155 -3.98 -13.50 2.00
N ILE A 156 -2.68 -13.36 2.22
CA ILE A 156 -1.65 -13.30 1.17
C ILE A 156 -0.71 -14.50 1.34
N SER A 157 -0.38 -15.16 0.23
CA SER A 157 0.67 -16.19 0.16
C SER A 157 1.92 -15.61 -0.51
N LEU A 158 3.11 -16.04 -0.06
CA LEU A 158 4.38 -15.74 -0.74
C LEU A 158 4.55 -16.61 -2.00
N GLU A 159 3.98 -17.81 -1.99
CA GLU A 159 4.19 -18.85 -3.01
C GLU A 159 3.16 -18.77 -4.16
N GLU A 160 1.97 -18.22 -3.90
CA GLU A 160 0.93 -17.99 -4.91
C GLU A 160 1.06 -16.60 -5.55
N ASP A 161 0.40 -16.40 -6.69
CA ASP A 161 0.31 -15.09 -7.34
C ASP A 161 -0.64 -14.16 -6.59
N PHE A 162 -0.21 -12.91 -6.41
CA PHE A 162 -0.99 -11.85 -5.78
C PHE A 162 -0.95 -10.60 -6.65
N PRO A 163 -2.11 -10.00 -7.04
CA PRO A 163 -2.17 -8.97 -8.08
C PRO A 163 -1.32 -7.70 -7.86
N LEU A 164 -0.93 -7.38 -6.62
CA LEU A 164 -0.03 -6.25 -6.35
C LEU A 164 1.46 -6.59 -6.54
N PHE A 165 1.86 -7.85 -6.52
CA PHE A 165 3.27 -8.25 -6.58
C PHE A 165 3.84 -8.36 -8.01
N SER A 166 3.01 -8.12 -9.03
CA SER A 166 3.37 -8.04 -10.44
C SER A 166 2.67 -6.85 -11.10
N ASN A 167 3.39 -6.12 -11.95
CA ASN A 167 2.80 -5.14 -12.87
C ASN A 167 3.29 -5.42 -14.31
N PRO A 168 2.49 -6.16 -15.12
CA PRO A 168 2.80 -6.44 -16.52
C PRO A 168 3.00 -5.19 -17.38
N LYS A 169 2.34 -4.06 -17.07
CA LYS A 169 2.43 -2.79 -17.83
C LYS A 169 3.85 -2.21 -17.87
N ILE A 170 4.70 -2.58 -16.91
CA ILE A 170 6.10 -2.13 -16.82
C ILE A 170 7.10 -3.30 -16.75
N GLU A 171 6.62 -4.54 -17.00
CA GLU A 171 7.42 -5.78 -16.96
C GLU A 171 8.20 -5.96 -15.64
N ARG A 172 7.54 -5.75 -14.49
CA ARG A 172 8.16 -5.91 -13.16
C ARG A 172 7.32 -6.74 -12.19
N SER A 173 8.02 -7.57 -11.41
CA SER A 173 7.48 -8.32 -10.28
C SER A 173 8.41 -8.20 -9.08
N LEU A 174 7.89 -8.40 -7.86
CA LEU A 174 8.69 -8.51 -6.65
C LEU A 174 9.44 -9.84 -6.58
N SER A 175 10.68 -9.82 -6.10
CA SER A 175 11.38 -11.02 -5.63
C SER A 175 10.72 -11.58 -4.36
N HIS A 176 10.93 -12.86 -4.05
CA HIS A 176 10.45 -13.47 -2.80
C HIS A 176 10.93 -12.70 -1.57
N GLU A 177 12.22 -12.34 -1.54
CA GLU A 177 12.83 -11.47 -0.51
C GLU A 177 12.06 -10.15 -0.33
N ALA A 178 11.69 -9.48 -1.44
CA ALA A 178 10.94 -8.23 -1.36
C ALA A 178 9.50 -8.45 -0.85
N LYS A 179 8.80 -9.50 -1.32
CA LYS A 179 7.48 -9.88 -0.78
C LYS A 179 7.55 -10.09 0.74
N GLU A 180 8.52 -10.90 1.19
CA GLU A 180 8.73 -11.26 2.60
C GLU A 180 9.06 -10.03 3.46
N VAL A 181 9.96 -9.16 3.02
CA VAL A 181 10.33 -7.92 3.73
C VAL A 181 9.11 -6.99 3.91
N PHE A 182 8.23 -6.86 2.90
CA PHE A 182 7.06 -5.99 3.01
C PHE A 182 5.96 -6.59 3.90
N LEU A 183 5.75 -7.92 3.88
CA LEU A 183 4.81 -8.58 4.79
C LEU A 183 5.34 -8.61 6.23
N ALA A 184 6.63 -8.90 6.45
CA ALA A 184 7.26 -8.83 7.77
C ALA A 184 7.16 -7.42 8.39
N ALA A 185 7.22 -6.36 7.57
CA ALA A 185 6.99 -4.99 8.04
C ALA A 185 5.53 -4.72 8.48
N LEU A 186 4.53 -5.37 7.87
CA LEU A 186 3.15 -5.35 8.37
C LEU A 186 3.02 -6.13 9.69
N VAL A 187 3.68 -7.28 9.80
CA VAL A 187 3.68 -8.11 11.02
C VAL A 187 4.27 -7.34 12.21
N ASN A 188 5.43 -6.70 12.02
CA ASN A 188 6.10 -5.90 13.04
C ASN A 188 5.28 -4.70 13.55
N GLU A 189 4.28 -4.24 12.79
CA GLU A 189 3.38 -3.14 13.18
C GLU A 189 2.02 -3.64 13.72
N GLY A 190 1.83 -4.94 13.86
CA GLY A 190 0.53 -5.54 14.21
C GLY A 190 -0.55 -5.21 13.18
N ARG A 191 -0.18 -5.26 11.89
CA ARG A 191 -1.04 -5.02 10.71
C ARG A 191 -1.12 -6.24 9.80
N ALA A 192 -0.38 -7.30 10.11
CA ALA A 192 -0.54 -8.64 9.58
C ALA A 192 -0.01 -9.67 10.60
N GLU A 193 -0.22 -10.96 10.37
CA GLU A 193 0.29 -12.06 11.19
C GLU A 193 0.66 -13.27 10.32
N TRP A 194 1.80 -13.91 10.58
CA TRP A 194 2.17 -15.16 9.89
C TRP A 194 1.29 -16.32 10.36
N MET A 195 0.74 -17.07 9.40
CA MET A 195 -0.18 -18.18 9.66
C MET A 195 0.54 -19.52 9.91
N ASP A 196 1.82 -19.61 9.54
CA ASP A 196 2.63 -20.82 9.62
C ASP A 196 4.10 -20.51 10.00
N LYS A 197 4.80 -21.52 10.52
CA LYS A 197 6.21 -21.40 10.98
C LYS A 197 7.23 -21.18 9.84
N GLY A 198 6.83 -21.38 8.58
CA GLY A 198 7.64 -21.11 7.40
C GLY A 198 7.37 -19.74 6.78
N HIS A 199 6.51 -18.92 7.39
CA HIS A 199 6.08 -17.61 6.87
C HIS A 199 5.50 -17.64 5.45
N LYS A 200 4.95 -18.78 5.00
CA LYS A 200 4.40 -18.95 3.65
C LYS A 200 3.13 -18.13 3.43
N LYS A 201 2.25 -18.04 4.45
CA LYS A 201 0.98 -17.30 4.38
C LYS A 201 0.83 -16.29 5.52
N CYS A 202 0.22 -15.15 5.20
CA CYS A 202 0.09 -13.99 6.05
C CYS A 202 -1.37 -13.52 6.11
N LEU A 203 -1.93 -13.42 7.31
CA LEU A 203 -3.25 -12.85 7.60
C LEU A 203 -3.12 -11.33 7.69
N ILE A 204 -3.86 -10.57 6.90
CA ILE A 204 -3.77 -9.11 6.79
C ILE A 204 -4.84 -8.44 7.66
N LEU A 205 -4.45 -7.40 8.41
CA LEU A 205 -5.28 -6.72 9.41
C LEU A 205 -5.36 -5.22 9.13
N TRP A 206 -6.22 -4.82 8.16
CA TRP A 206 -6.46 -3.40 7.85
C TRP A 206 -7.21 -2.64 8.94
N LEU A 207 -7.92 -3.36 9.81
CA LEU A 207 -8.26 -2.95 11.17
C LEU A 207 -7.65 -4.00 12.12
N ARG A 208 -7.11 -3.58 13.26
CA ARG A 208 -6.59 -4.53 14.27
C ARG A 208 -7.75 -5.20 14.99
N ILE A 209 -7.50 -6.32 15.67
CA ILE A 209 -8.52 -7.03 16.45
C ILE A 209 -9.20 -6.13 17.52
N GLN A 210 -8.44 -5.19 18.12
CA GLN A 210 -9.01 -4.19 19.04
C GLN A 210 -9.92 -3.18 18.31
N ASP A 211 -9.52 -2.73 17.12
CA ASP A 211 -10.27 -1.78 16.31
C ASP A 211 -11.58 -2.42 15.81
N TRP A 212 -11.52 -3.67 15.35
CA TRP A 212 -12.68 -4.49 15.00
C TRP A 212 -13.62 -4.71 16.18
N ALA A 213 -13.12 -5.04 17.36
CA ALA A 213 -13.95 -5.21 18.56
C ALA A 213 -14.71 -3.91 18.91
N ASN A 214 -14.06 -2.75 18.79
CA ASN A 214 -14.72 -1.45 18.98
C ASN A 214 -15.73 -1.15 17.86
N TYR A 215 -15.42 -1.48 16.60
CA TYR A 215 -16.33 -1.33 15.46
C TYR A 215 -17.60 -2.17 15.63
N ILE A 216 -17.46 -3.43 16.07
CA ILE A 216 -18.59 -4.34 16.33
C ILE A 216 -19.49 -3.78 17.44
N LEU A 217 -18.94 -3.29 18.56
CA LEU A 217 -19.76 -2.67 19.61
C LEU A 217 -20.53 -1.43 19.12
N ASN A 218 -19.91 -0.59 18.30
CA ASN A 218 -20.59 0.57 17.73
C ASN A 218 -21.68 0.13 16.74
N PHE A 219 -21.39 -0.82 15.86
CA PHE A 219 -22.36 -1.39 14.91
C PHE A 219 -23.59 -2.01 15.61
N VAL A 220 -23.37 -2.76 16.69
CA VAL A 220 -24.46 -3.36 17.49
C VAL A 220 -25.31 -2.28 18.16
N LYS A 221 -24.67 -1.19 18.66
CA LYS A 221 -25.36 -0.04 19.27
C LYS A 221 -26.14 0.79 18.27
N ASP A 222 -25.53 1.17 17.16
CA ASP A 222 -26.12 2.00 16.12
C ASP A 222 -27.34 1.34 15.45
N ASN A 223 -27.41 0.00 15.44
CA ASN A 223 -28.55 -0.79 14.95
C ASN A 223 -29.50 -1.33 16.06
N GLY A 224 -29.26 -1.01 17.34
CA GLY A 224 -30.12 -1.44 18.45
C GLY A 224 -30.13 -2.95 18.74
N LEU A 225 -29.07 -3.66 18.39
CA LEU A 225 -28.98 -5.13 18.45
C LEU A 225 -28.43 -5.67 19.79
N GLU A 226 -28.18 -4.79 20.76
CA GLU A 226 -27.46 -5.11 22.02
C GLU A 226 -28.07 -6.28 22.81
N ASP A 227 -29.40 -6.28 22.96
CA ASP A 227 -30.10 -7.31 23.74
C ASP A 227 -30.39 -8.59 22.94
N SER A 228 -30.13 -8.60 21.64
CA SER A 228 -30.38 -9.75 20.76
C SER A 228 -29.28 -10.82 20.88
N VAL A 229 -29.60 -12.02 20.40
CA VAL A 229 -28.59 -13.02 20.04
C VAL A 229 -28.41 -12.95 18.52
N MET A 230 -27.16 -12.81 18.05
CA MET A 230 -26.79 -12.86 16.64
C MET A 230 -25.87 -14.06 16.40
N THR A 231 -26.03 -14.75 15.29
CA THR A 231 -25.07 -15.75 14.81
C THR A 231 -23.82 -15.08 14.24
N VAL A 232 -22.70 -15.81 14.22
CA VAL A 232 -21.46 -15.38 13.55
C VAL A 232 -21.71 -15.04 12.07
N GLU A 233 -22.58 -15.78 11.37
CA GLU A 233 -22.84 -15.55 9.94
C GLU A 233 -23.78 -14.37 9.64
N GLU A 234 -24.72 -14.03 10.54
CA GLU A 234 -25.47 -12.77 10.47
C GLU A 234 -24.53 -11.54 10.60
N ILE A 235 -23.55 -11.61 11.51
CA ILE A 235 -22.53 -10.55 11.66
C ILE A 235 -21.62 -10.43 10.42
N ARG A 236 -21.49 -11.49 9.60
CA ARG A 236 -20.65 -11.50 8.38
C ARG A 236 -21.40 -11.17 7.09
N SER A 237 -22.68 -11.54 7.01
CA SER A 237 -23.45 -11.58 5.76
C SER A 237 -24.95 -11.24 5.91
N GLY A 238 -25.42 -10.93 7.12
CA GLY A 238 -26.79 -10.49 7.37
C GLY A 238 -27.13 -9.11 6.77
N ILE A 239 -28.41 -8.76 6.79
CA ILE A 239 -28.95 -7.56 6.12
C ILE A 239 -28.34 -6.28 6.67
N GLU A 240 -28.34 -6.09 8.00
CA GLU A 240 -27.78 -4.90 8.66
C GLU A 240 -26.28 -4.69 8.37
N THR A 241 -25.58 -5.79 8.10
CA THR A 241 -24.14 -5.80 7.78
C THR A 241 -23.86 -5.28 6.36
N HIS A 242 -24.84 -5.30 5.46
CA HIS A 242 -24.63 -5.00 4.04
C HIS A 242 -24.12 -3.57 3.79
N GLY A 243 -22.99 -3.44 3.07
CA GLY A 243 -22.34 -2.16 2.79
C GLY A 243 -21.44 -1.63 3.91
N THR A 244 -21.36 -2.30 5.05
CA THR A 244 -20.43 -1.95 6.14
C THR A 244 -19.04 -2.56 5.96
N GLU A 245 -18.09 -2.24 6.85
CA GLU A 245 -16.79 -2.92 6.85
C GLU A 245 -16.87 -4.39 7.28
N LEU A 246 -17.86 -4.75 8.11
CA LEU A 246 -18.07 -6.13 8.57
C LEU A 246 -18.54 -7.07 7.45
N ALA A 247 -19.10 -6.53 6.34
CA ALA A 247 -19.52 -7.34 5.20
C ALA A 247 -18.34 -8.16 4.64
N GLY A 248 -18.47 -9.48 4.69
CA GLY A 248 -17.45 -10.42 4.26
C GLY A 248 -16.21 -10.49 5.16
N ILE A 249 -16.29 -10.12 6.45
CA ILE A 249 -15.18 -10.29 7.39
C ILE A 249 -14.74 -11.76 7.50
N ASP A 250 -13.43 -11.98 7.59
CA ASP A 250 -12.89 -13.32 7.86
C ASP A 250 -13.40 -13.85 9.21
N ARG A 251 -13.81 -15.13 9.22
CA ARG A 251 -14.37 -15.78 10.40
C ARG A 251 -13.34 -15.85 11.54
N GLY A 252 -12.06 -16.03 11.21
CA GLY A 252 -10.97 -16.03 12.20
C GLY A 252 -10.77 -14.65 12.85
N VAL A 253 -10.70 -13.59 12.05
CA VAL A 253 -10.59 -12.19 12.51
C VAL A 253 -11.80 -11.82 13.37
N LEU A 254 -13.02 -12.12 12.91
CA LEU A 254 -14.24 -11.85 13.67
C LEU A 254 -14.26 -12.59 15.01
N MET A 255 -14.03 -13.90 15.03
CA MET A 255 -14.03 -14.69 16.27
C MET A 255 -12.96 -14.25 17.28
N ARG A 256 -11.86 -13.65 16.81
CA ARG A 256 -10.84 -13.04 17.68
C ARG A 256 -11.31 -11.72 18.28
N ALA A 257 -12.03 -10.90 17.51
CA ALA A 257 -12.64 -9.67 18.02
C ALA A 257 -13.77 -9.96 19.02
N LEU A 258 -14.60 -10.97 18.75
CA LEU A 258 -15.68 -11.41 19.65
C LEU A 258 -15.13 -11.96 20.97
N LYS A 259 -14.12 -12.84 20.94
CA LYS A 259 -13.47 -13.37 22.18
C LYS A 259 -12.81 -12.27 23.01
N LEU A 260 -12.32 -11.21 22.37
CA LEU A 260 -11.80 -10.02 23.04
C LEU A 260 -12.91 -9.16 23.68
N LEU A 261 -14.13 -9.15 23.13
CA LEU A 261 -15.30 -8.52 23.76
C LEU A 261 -15.82 -9.34 24.94
N GLU A 262 -15.84 -10.67 24.81
CA GLU A 262 -16.16 -11.62 25.88
C GLU A 262 -15.21 -11.47 27.08
N GLN A 263 -13.89 -11.40 26.83
CA GLN A 263 -12.88 -11.11 27.86
C GLN A 263 -13.05 -9.73 28.53
N LYS A 264 -13.75 -8.78 27.89
CA LYS A 264 -14.09 -7.46 28.43
C LYS A 264 -15.48 -7.42 29.09
N GLY A 265 -16.21 -8.54 29.15
CA GLY A 265 -17.59 -8.61 29.66
C GLY A 265 -18.63 -7.91 28.77
N LYS A 266 -18.30 -7.64 27.50
CA LYS A 266 -19.15 -6.91 26.54
C LYS A 266 -19.80 -7.80 25.49
N ALA A 267 -19.54 -9.11 25.53
CA ALA A 267 -20.25 -10.13 24.79
C ALA A 267 -20.25 -11.45 25.58
N ALA A 268 -21.08 -12.40 25.17
CA ALA A 268 -21.04 -13.80 25.58
C ALA A 268 -21.23 -14.69 24.34
N ILE A 269 -20.32 -15.65 24.13
CA ILE A 269 -20.34 -16.53 22.96
C ILE A 269 -20.95 -17.88 23.34
N PHE A 270 -22.04 -18.23 22.66
CA PHE A 270 -22.73 -19.50 22.79
C PHE A 270 -22.28 -20.44 21.68
N LYS A 271 -21.77 -21.62 22.05
CA LYS A 271 -21.45 -22.67 21.09
C LYS A 271 -22.69 -23.52 20.85
N GLY A 272 -23.20 -23.51 19.62
CA GLY A 272 -24.20 -24.47 19.18
C GLY A 272 -23.59 -25.83 18.80
N THR A 273 -24.34 -26.60 18.02
CA THR A 273 -23.99 -27.96 17.58
C THR A 273 -22.89 -28.03 16.53
N SER A 274 -22.78 -26.99 15.70
CA SER A 274 -21.76 -26.82 14.67
C SER A 274 -21.02 -25.49 14.85
N ALA A 275 -20.01 -25.23 14.02
CA ALA A 275 -19.36 -23.92 13.99
C ALA A 275 -20.30 -22.82 13.48
N ASP A 276 -21.22 -23.14 12.58
CA ASP A 276 -22.12 -22.13 11.99
C ASP A 276 -23.27 -21.77 12.95
N ASP A 277 -23.52 -22.63 13.96
CA ASP A 277 -24.39 -22.38 15.11
C ASP A 277 -23.70 -21.57 16.26
N GLU A 278 -22.50 -20.99 16.06
CA GLU A 278 -21.90 -20.10 17.07
C GLU A 278 -22.70 -18.79 17.16
N GLY A 279 -23.37 -18.58 18.29
CA GLY A 279 -24.17 -17.39 18.61
C GLY A 279 -23.45 -16.43 19.56
N VAL A 280 -23.86 -15.17 19.56
CA VAL A 280 -23.30 -14.10 20.38
C VAL A 280 -24.43 -13.24 20.93
N LYS A 281 -24.46 -13.01 22.24
CA LYS A 281 -25.19 -11.86 22.83
C LYS A 281 -24.19 -10.77 23.21
N PHE A 282 -24.56 -9.52 23.03
CA PHE A 282 -23.78 -8.36 23.47
C PHE A 282 -24.26 -7.82 24.83
N SER A 283 -23.44 -6.98 25.45
CA SER A 283 -23.76 -6.30 26.71
C SER A 283 -23.41 -4.81 26.60
N ALA A 284 -24.37 -3.94 26.92
CA ALA A 284 -24.25 -2.48 26.82
C ALA A 284 -23.05 -1.91 27.59
#